data_AF-A0AAU8LR79-F1
#
_entry.id   AF-A0AAU8LR79-F1
#
_cell.length_a   1.000
_cell.length_b   1.000
_cell.length_c   1.000
_cell.angle_alpha   90.00
_cell.angle_beta   90.00
_cell.angle_gamma   90.00
#
_symmetry.space_group_name_H-M   'P 1'
#
loop_
_entity.id
_entity.type
_entity.pdbx_description
1 polymer ?
#
loop_
_entity_poly.entity_id
_entity_poly.type
_entity_poly.pdbx_seq_one_letter_code
_entity_poly.pdbx_strand_id
1 'polypeptide(L)'
;MKKNNLFSILTILLASCALWATNSFAALGQHPIPDLSGLTVAEAETIYGVGSGFEHPLSFEVNSKHGSQKCVSIGPDCSKACPTPKIYYQSPQHRPTHDGSNAIRVDVYFDINEPVTSRSPSC
;
A
#
# COMPACT_ATOMS: atom_id res chain seq x y z
N MET A 1 -62.63 -0.13 9.82
CA MET A 1 -61.41 -0.94 10.10
C MET A 1 -60.42 -0.97 8.91
N LYS A 2 -60.05 0.18 8.31
CA LYS A 2 -59.06 0.24 7.19
C LYS A 2 -57.80 1.07 7.49
N LYS A 3 -57.84 1.91 8.54
CA LYS A 3 -56.78 2.88 8.85
C LYS A 3 -55.55 2.25 9.52
N ASN A 4 -55.73 1.18 10.29
CA ASN A 4 -54.64 0.52 11.04
C ASN A 4 -53.70 -0.27 10.12
N ASN A 5 -54.21 -0.90 9.05
CA ASN A 5 -53.37 -1.65 8.10
C ASN A 5 -52.39 -0.75 7.33
N LEU A 6 -52.76 0.51 7.07
CA LEU A 6 -51.92 1.42 6.29
C LEU A 6 -50.73 1.93 7.11
N PHE A 7 -50.94 2.19 8.40
CA PHE A 7 -49.87 2.55 9.33
C PHE A 7 -48.86 1.41 9.55
N SER A 8 -49.33 0.16 9.62
CA SER A 8 -48.47 -1.02 9.77
C SER A 8 -47.62 -1.30 8.54
N ILE A 9 -48.16 -1.10 7.33
CA ILE A 9 -47.39 -1.29 6.09
C ILE A 9 -46.31 -0.21 5.93
N LEU A 10 -46.63 1.05 6.30
CA LEU A 10 -45.70 2.16 6.23
C LEU A 10 -44.51 1.98 7.19
N THR A 11 -44.76 1.50 8.41
CA THR A 11 -43.68 1.23 9.38
C THR A 11 -42.78 0.07 8.95
N ILE A 12 -43.34 -0.97 8.33
CA ILE A 12 -42.53 -2.08 7.79
C ILE A 12 -41.63 -1.59 6.64
N LEU A 13 -42.16 -0.79 5.73
CA LEU A 13 -41.39 -0.20 4.62
C LEU A 13 -40.25 0.70 5.13
N LEU A 14 -40.54 1.59 6.08
CA LEU A 14 -39.52 2.47 6.69
C LEU A 14 -38.44 1.69 7.43
N ALA A 15 -38.81 0.64 8.17
CA ALA A 15 -37.86 -0.23 8.87
C ALA A 15 -36.95 -0.98 7.88
N SER A 16 -37.52 -1.51 6.78
CA SER A 16 -36.74 -2.18 5.74
C SER A 16 -35.76 -1.24 5.01
N CYS A 17 -36.13 0.02 4.78
CA CYS A 17 -35.23 1.01 4.22
C CYS A 17 -34.07 1.37 5.16
N ALA A 18 -34.32 1.46 6.47
CA ALA A 18 -33.28 1.75 7.46
C ALA A 18 -32.24 0.61 7.57
N LEU A 19 -32.68 -0.64 7.46
CA LEU A 19 -31.81 -1.83 7.47
C LEU A 19 -30.94 -1.96 6.20
N TRP A 20 -31.40 -1.48 5.06
CA TRP A 20 -30.61 -1.45 3.81
C TRP A 20 -29.59 -0.31 3.78
N ALA A 21 -29.92 0.84 4.39
CA ALA A 21 -29.01 1.98 4.47
C ALA A 21 -27.74 1.61 5.26
N THR A 22 -27.86 0.92 6.40
CA THR A 22 -26.69 0.56 7.23
C THR A 22 -25.72 -0.41 6.54
N ASN A 23 -26.23 -1.32 5.69
CA ASN A 23 -25.37 -2.27 4.97
C ASN A 23 -24.70 -1.66 3.74
N SER A 24 -25.30 -0.62 3.14
CA SER A 24 -24.75 0.02 1.94
C SER A 24 -23.52 0.88 2.24
N PHE A 25 -23.39 1.41 3.46
CA PHE A 25 -22.22 2.20 3.86
C PHE A 25 -21.03 1.36 4.34
N ALA A 26 -21.26 0.12 4.83
CA ALA A 26 -20.19 -0.79 5.20
C ALA A 26 -19.40 -1.31 3.99
N ALA A 27 -20.01 -1.31 2.79
CA ALA A 27 -19.38 -1.68 1.52
C ALA A 27 -18.50 -0.57 0.90
N LEU A 28 -18.47 0.64 1.49
CA LEU A 28 -17.59 1.73 1.08
C LEU A 28 -16.29 1.79 1.90
N GLY A 29 -16.05 0.79 2.76
CA GLY A 29 -14.81 0.68 3.52
C GLY A 29 -13.62 0.58 2.56
N GLN A 30 -12.80 1.63 2.50
CA GLN A 30 -11.48 1.57 1.88
C GLN A 30 -10.78 0.32 2.44
N HIS A 31 -10.47 -0.63 1.56
CA HIS A 31 -9.73 -1.83 1.96
C HIS A 31 -8.46 -1.39 2.69
N PRO A 32 -8.17 -1.93 3.88
CA PRO A 32 -7.02 -1.49 4.66
C PRO A 32 -5.75 -1.79 3.87
N ILE A 33 -5.01 -0.74 3.53
CA ILE A 33 -3.74 -0.87 2.82
C ILE A 33 -2.67 -1.23 3.84
N PRO A 34 -1.82 -2.23 3.53
CA PRO A 34 -0.77 -2.64 4.44
C PRO A 34 0.22 -1.50 4.71
N ASP A 35 0.83 -1.50 5.89
CA ASP A 35 1.97 -0.63 6.15
C ASP A 35 3.19 -1.16 5.39
N LEU A 36 3.75 -0.32 4.52
CA LEU A 36 4.89 -0.63 3.66
C LEU A 36 6.22 -0.17 4.28
N SER A 37 6.17 0.49 5.43
CA SER A 37 7.33 1.11 6.07
C SER A 37 8.41 0.07 6.39
N GLY A 38 9.65 0.39 6.03
CA GLY A 38 10.82 -0.47 6.26
C GLY A 38 11.07 -1.53 5.17
N LEU A 39 10.11 -1.77 4.27
CA LEU A 39 10.31 -2.62 3.11
C LEU A 39 11.05 -1.87 2.00
N THR A 40 11.84 -2.59 1.21
CA THR A 40 12.24 -2.12 -0.11
C THR A 40 11.05 -2.18 -1.07
N VAL A 41 11.09 -1.37 -2.14
CA VAL A 41 10.04 -1.41 -3.18
C VAL A 41 9.92 -2.80 -3.81
N ALA A 42 11.05 -3.49 -4.02
CA ALA A 42 11.06 -4.83 -4.59
C ALA A 42 10.42 -5.88 -3.66
N GLU A 43 10.65 -5.79 -2.34
CA GLU A 43 9.97 -6.64 -1.35
C GLU A 43 8.47 -6.35 -1.33
N ALA A 44 8.08 -5.07 -1.34
CA ALA A 44 6.68 -4.66 -1.39
C ALA A 44 5.98 -5.15 -2.67
N GLU A 45 6.65 -5.09 -3.82
CA GLU A 45 6.16 -5.64 -5.10
C GLU A 45 6.00 -7.15 -5.05
N THR A 46 6.94 -7.86 -4.39
CA THR A 46 6.85 -9.32 -4.27
C THR A 46 5.67 -9.75 -3.41
N ILE A 47 5.35 -9.01 -2.34
CA ILE A 47 4.31 -9.37 -1.38
C ILE A 47 2.92 -8.87 -1.83
N TYR A 48 2.84 -7.61 -2.27
CA TYR A 48 1.57 -6.93 -2.54
C TYR A 48 1.40 -6.50 -3.99
N GLY A 49 2.41 -6.69 -4.84
CA GLY A 49 2.42 -6.23 -6.22
C GLY A 49 1.46 -7.00 -7.14
N VAL A 50 1.36 -6.51 -8.37
CA VAL A 50 0.64 -7.20 -9.43
C VAL A 50 1.27 -8.58 -9.66
N GLY A 51 0.45 -9.63 -9.54
CA GLY A 51 0.90 -11.02 -9.67
C GLY A 51 1.38 -11.68 -8.37
N SER A 52 1.36 -10.99 -7.23
CA SER A 52 1.70 -11.60 -5.94
C SER A 52 0.63 -12.53 -5.37
N GLY A 53 -0.59 -12.46 -5.92
CA GLY A 53 -1.78 -13.14 -5.39
C GLY A 53 -2.48 -12.39 -4.25
N PHE A 54 -2.04 -11.17 -3.94
CA PHE A 54 -2.73 -10.29 -2.99
C PHE A 54 -4.09 -9.87 -3.56
N GLU A 55 -5.12 -9.84 -2.70
CA GLU A 55 -6.52 -9.60 -3.10
C GLU A 55 -6.71 -8.24 -3.79
N HIS A 56 -5.97 -7.23 -3.36
CA HIS A 56 -5.99 -5.89 -3.93
C HIS A 56 -4.57 -5.47 -4.32
N PRO A 57 -4.07 -5.93 -5.48
CA PRO A 57 -2.68 -5.72 -5.86
C PRO A 57 -2.36 -4.24 -5.93
N LEU A 58 -1.11 -3.92 -5.60
CA LEU A 58 -0.59 -2.57 -5.53
C LEU A 58 0.44 -2.36 -6.65
N SER A 59 0.45 -1.17 -7.22
CA SER A 59 1.55 -0.69 -8.04
C SER A 59 2.26 0.43 -7.29
N PHE A 60 3.59 0.44 -7.31
CA PHE A 60 4.39 1.34 -6.50
C PHE A 60 5.01 2.44 -7.37
N GLU A 61 4.67 3.69 -7.07
CA GLU A 61 5.27 4.86 -7.69
C GLU A 61 6.23 5.51 -6.69
N VAL A 62 7.55 5.41 -6.94
CA VAL A 62 8.53 6.12 -6.12
C VAL A 62 8.49 7.61 -6.44
N ASN A 63 8.02 8.42 -5.50
CA ASN A 63 7.86 9.86 -5.66
C ASN A 63 9.13 10.64 -5.28
N SER A 64 9.72 10.37 -4.12
CA SER A 64 11.02 10.95 -3.73
C SER A 64 12.00 9.92 -3.17
N LYS A 65 13.28 10.30 -3.17
CA LYS A 65 14.38 9.52 -2.62
C LYS A 65 15.23 10.38 -1.69
N HIS A 66 15.39 10.00 -0.43
CA HIS A 66 16.06 10.76 0.61
C HIS A 66 17.29 10.04 1.17
N GLY A 67 18.35 10.77 1.52
CA GLY A 67 19.57 10.20 2.10
C GLY A 67 20.71 9.97 1.09
N SER A 68 21.84 9.47 1.59
CA SER A 68 23.03 9.24 0.77
C SER A 68 22.88 7.95 -0.04
N GLN A 69 23.03 8.06 -1.36
CA GLN A 69 23.05 6.90 -2.28
C GLN A 69 24.46 6.34 -2.47
N LYS A 70 25.46 6.98 -1.87
CA LYS A 70 26.86 6.65 -2.12
C LYS A 70 27.22 5.35 -1.43
N CYS A 71 27.74 4.41 -2.21
CA CYS A 71 28.41 3.26 -1.66
C CYS A 71 29.78 3.66 -1.09
N VAL A 72 30.13 3.10 0.06
CA VAL A 72 31.41 3.35 0.73
C VAL A 72 32.30 2.12 0.57
N SER A 73 33.59 2.33 0.26
CA SER A 73 34.57 1.24 0.24
C SER A 73 34.84 0.80 1.67
N ILE A 74 34.70 -0.49 1.96
CA ILE A 74 34.84 -1.06 3.31
C ILE A 74 36.09 -1.95 3.46
N GLY A 75 36.83 -2.17 2.38
CA GLY A 75 38.03 -3.00 2.42
C GLY A 75 38.99 -2.77 1.24
N PRO A 76 40.23 -3.27 1.34
CA PRO A 76 41.23 -3.23 0.27
C PRO A 76 40.91 -4.18 -0.89
N ASP A 77 39.98 -5.10 -0.68
CA ASP A 77 39.45 -6.06 -1.65
C ASP A 77 38.34 -5.49 -2.54
N CYS A 78 38.12 -4.17 -2.45
CA CYS A 78 37.12 -3.42 -3.20
C CYS A 78 35.69 -3.83 -2.91
N SER A 79 35.48 -4.37 -1.71
CA SER A 79 34.17 -4.50 -1.10
C SER A 79 33.57 -3.12 -0.87
N LYS A 80 32.33 -2.95 -1.31
CA LYS A 80 31.54 -1.73 -1.16
C LYS A 80 30.29 -2.03 -0.34
N ALA A 81 30.00 -1.16 0.62
CA ALA A 81 28.73 -1.13 1.34
C ALA A 81 27.84 -0.07 0.70
N CYS A 82 26.72 -0.48 0.12
CA CYS A 82 25.73 0.41 -0.48
C CYS A 82 24.49 0.48 0.42
N PRO A 83 24.00 1.67 0.78
CA PRO A 83 22.79 1.79 1.59
C PRO A 83 21.57 1.32 0.81
N THR A 84 20.61 0.72 1.51
CA THR A 84 19.42 0.10 0.90
C THR A 84 18.26 1.09 0.90
N PRO A 85 17.54 1.29 -0.22
CA PRO A 85 16.37 2.15 -0.25
C PRO A 85 15.17 1.44 0.39
N LYS A 86 14.68 1.98 1.51
CA LYS A 86 13.48 1.51 2.22
C LYS A 86 12.39 2.55 2.14
N ILE A 87 11.14 2.10 2.05
CA ILE A 87 9.97 2.97 2.12
C ILE A 87 9.89 3.52 3.56
N TYR A 88 9.80 4.84 3.72
CA TYR A 88 9.49 5.46 5.02
C TYR A 88 8.16 6.20 5.04
N TYR A 89 7.63 6.49 3.86
CA TYR A 89 6.36 7.19 3.72
C TYR A 89 5.56 6.60 2.57
N GLN A 90 4.29 6.38 2.85
CA GLN A 90 3.29 5.97 1.89
C GLN A 90 2.20 7.04 1.82
N SER A 91 1.85 7.45 0.61
CA SER A 91 0.77 8.41 0.42
C SER A 91 -0.56 7.76 0.80
N PRO A 92 -1.44 8.47 1.54
CA PRO A 92 -2.80 8.00 1.80
C PRO A 92 -3.71 8.09 0.56
N GLN A 93 -3.21 8.68 -0.53
CA GLN A 93 -3.94 8.75 -1.79
C GLN A 93 -3.51 7.60 -2.69
N HIS A 94 -4.51 6.84 -3.14
CA HIS A 94 -4.33 5.72 -4.04
C HIS A 94 -5.09 6.01 -5.33
N ARG A 95 -4.51 5.64 -6.46
CA ARG A 95 -5.17 5.77 -7.75
C ARG A 95 -5.50 4.41 -8.32
N PRO A 96 -6.75 4.12 -8.66
CA PRO A 96 -7.06 2.91 -9.39
C PRO A 96 -6.39 2.95 -10.76
N THR A 97 -5.81 1.84 -11.17
CA THR A 97 -5.17 1.67 -12.48
C THR A 97 -6.04 0.82 -13.41
N HIS A 98 -5.70 0.79 -14.70
CA HIS A 98 -6.48 0.06 -15.71
C HIS A 98 -6.44 -1.47 -15.48
N ASP A 99 -5.34 -2.00 -14.97
CA ASP A 99 -5.13 -3.41 -14.64
C ASP A 99 -5.88 -3.87 -13.38
N GLY A 100 -6.66 -2.98 -12.73
CA GLY A 100 -7.44 -3.29 -11.54
C GLY A 100 -6.62 -3.26 -10.24
N SER A 101 -5.35 -2.86 -10.30
CA SER A 101 -4.51 -2.59 -9.14
C SER A 101 -4.73 -1.16 -8.61
N ASN A 102 -4.16 -0.87 -7.45
CA ASN A 102 -4.10 0.49 -6.91
C ASN A 102 -2.66 1.00 -6.93
N ALA A 103 -2.43 2.10 -7.65
CA ALA A 103 -1.16 2.82 -7.61
C ALA A 103 -1.03 3.59 -6.30
N ILE A 104 0.06 3.32 -5.59
CA ILE A 104 0.44 3.99 -4.35
C ILE A 104 1.74 4.73 -4.58
N ARG A 105 1.77 5.99 -4.16
CA ARG A 105 3.01 6.77 -4.11
C ARG A 105 3.74 6.52 -2.83
N VAL A 106 5.02 6.18 -2.94
CA VAL A 106 5.91 5.95 -1.80
C VAL A 106 7.14 6.82 -1.91
N ASP A 107 7.63 7.29 -0.77
CA ASP A 107 8.92 7.94 -0.67
C ASP A 107 9.89 6.97 0.02
N VAL A 108 11.11 6.91 -0.50
CA VAL A 108 12.14 6.00 0.02
C VAL A 108 13.29 6.77 0.65
N TYR A 109 13.85 6.22 1.71
CA TYR A 109 15.09 6.70 2.32
C TYR A 109 16.17 5.63 2.15
N PHE A 110 17.41 6.07 1.96
CA PHE A 110 18.56 5.17 1.95
C PHE A 110 19.00 4.90 3.39
N ASP A 111 18.76 3.68 3.85
CA ASP A 111 19.14 3.25 5.18
C ASP A 111 20.65 2.95 5.23
N ILE A 112 21.37 3.79 5.99
CA ILE A 112 22.81 3.65 6.19
C ILE A 112 23.17 2.58 7.22
N ASN A 113 22.21 2.15 8.05
CA ASN A 113 22.42 1.13 9.06
C ASN A 113 22.23 -0.29 8.52
N GLU A 114 21.56 -0.42 7.37
CA GLU A 114 21.35 -1.69 6.69
C GLU A 114 21.93 -1.70 5.25
N PRO A 115 23.26 -1.60 5.11
CA PRO A 115 23.88 -1.62 3.80
C PRO A 115 23.96 -3.03 3.22
N VAL A 116 23.75 -3.16 1.91
CA VAL A 116 24.12 -4.35 1.16
C VAL A 116 25.59 -4.27 0.78
N THR A 117 26.34 -5.33 1.07
CA THR A 117 27.74 -5.43 0.67
C THR A 117 27.86 -6.15 -0.68
N SER A 118 28.73 -5.63 -1.54
CA SER A 118 29.05 -6.25 -2.82
C SER A 118 30.54 -6.11 -3.10
N ARG A 119 31.10 -7.06 -3.84
CA ARG A 119 32.49 -7.02 -4.28
C ARG A 119 32.55 -6.58 -5.74
N SER A 120 33.29 -5.50 -6.02
CA SER A 120 33.53 -5.08 -7.40
C SER A 120 34.50 -6.07 -8.07
N PRO A 121 34.19 -6.59 -9.28
CA PRO A 121 35.07 -7.52 -9.98
C PRO A 121 36.40 -6.91 -10.41
N SER A 122 36.48 -5.58 -10.49
CA SER A 122 37.72 -4.86 -10.76
C SER A 122 37.78 -3.55 -9.97
N CYS A 123 38.98 -3.29 -9.51
CA CYS A 123 39.56 -2.09 -8.96
C CYS A 123 41.08 -2.23 -9.22
#